data_AF-A0A7V0ZH55-F1
#
_entry.id   AF-A0A7V0ZH55-F1
#
_cell.length_a   1.000
_cell.length_b   1.000
_cell.length_c   1.000
_cell.angle_alpha   90.00
_cell.angle_beta   90.00
_cell.angle_gamma   90.00
#
_symmetry.space_group_name_H-M   'P 1'
#
loop_
_entity.id
_entity.type
_entity.pdbx_description
1 polymer ?
#
loop_
_entity_poly.entity_id
_entity_poly.type
_entity_poly.pdbx_seq_one_letter_code
_entity_poly.pdbx_strand_id
1 'polypeptide(L)'
;MCGFCHSRGASVPNGTFHFPFDDANMTDWETGDAWDDYYTDHGGYYGDGVVGDNEIRSSKKHHQQYFDFYESSKPTFVYHEVRCYECHDVHNSEKHQIRTEIVEEDASGNDLVITTENDNNTLCLACHATHGDFETITKEMVSDPVTNEAAIAAVVSEHTNHDYDPAGTGESRCSKCHMPKTIKSAINYDIHSHTFEPISPQKTLAYGMPNSCAASCHRGFENGSTPVFGTGADASLSDWTEATDVALADTLLHYFGPQGTWWSIDQILSTVEWVDGNIPERHSLGQNYPNPFNPNTIVPFNVHTSGHVKIVLYNLLGQEMAVLADEFMAPGEYKLNLNAQSFSTGVYIYDMTINNSEKGIVFKDSKKMVFMK
;
A
#
# COMPACT_ATOMS: atom_id res chain seq x y z
N MET A 1 12.71 17.65 -21.02
CA MET A 1 13.67 16.76 -21.71
C MET A 1 13.25 15.29 -21.64
N CYS A 2 13.23 14.65 -20.47
CA CYS A 2 12.85 13.23 -20.35
C CYS A 2 11.46 12.93 -20.92
N GLY A 3 10.52 13.86 -20.71
CA GLY A 3 9.17 13.81 -21.28
C GLY A 3 9.06 13.86 -22.80
N PHE A 4 10.13 14.08 -23.58
CA PHE A 4 10.02 13.95 -25.05
C PHE A 4 9.79 12.49 -25.49
N CYS A 5 10.33 11.52 -24.74
CA CYS A 5 10.23 10.10 -25.09
C CYS A 5 9.53 9.27 -24.02
N HIS A 6 9.61 9.68 -22.74
CA HIS A 6 8.96 8.98 -21.62
C HIS A 6 7.54 9.47 -21.34
N SER A 7 6.89 10.01 -22.38
CA SER A 7 5.48 10.41 -22.39
C SER A 7 4.84 9.92 -23.69
N ARG A 8 3.53 9.70 -23.69
CA ARG A 8 2.78 9.32 -24.90
C ARG A 8 2.14 10.54 -25.56
N GLY A 9 2.84 11.10 -26.54
CA GLY A 9 2.28 12.12 -27.42
C GLY A 9 1.80 11.58 -28.76
N ALA A 10 1.05 12.39 -29.47
CA ALA A 10 0.79 12.27 -30.89
C ALA A 10 1.00 13.64 -31.55
N SER A 11 1.50 13.65 -32.78
CA SER A 11 1.56 14.87 -33.56
C SER A 11 0.16 15.32 -33.98
N VAL A 12 -0.04 16.63 -34.08
CA VAL A 12 -1.30 17.21 -34.56
C VAL A 12 -1.08 17.85 -35.93
N PRO A 13 -2.13 17.93 -36.77
CA PRO A 13 -3.46 17.35 -36.59
C PRO A 13 -3.55 15.88 -37.03
N ASN A 14 -2.54 15.31 -37.71
CA ASN A 14 -2.72 14.04 -38.41
C ASN A 14 -2.34 12.78 -37.60
N GLY A 15 -1.71 12.92 -36.43
CA GLY A 15 -1.27 11.77 -35.62
C GLY A 15 -0.12 10.98 -36.26
N THR A 16 0.63 11.59 -37.17
CA THR A 16 1.69 10.95 -37.96
C THR A 16 2.85 10.43 -37.11
N PHE A 17 3.18 11.13 -36.03
CA PHE A 17 4.29 10.84 -35.12
C PHE A 17 3.77 10.60 -33.70
N HIS A 18 4.50 9.80 -32.92
CA HIS A 18 4.17 9.46 -31.53
C HIS A 18 4.82 10.42 -30.51
N PHE A 19 4.97 11.69 -30.85
CA PHE A 19 5.47 12.75 -29.98
C PHE A 19 4.83 14.09 -30.35
N PRO A 20 4.75 15.07 -29.42
CA PRO A 20 4.18 16.39 -29.70
C PRO A 20 4.91 17.10 -30.83
N PHE A 21 4.23 17.34 -31.95
CA PHE A 21 4.79 17.92 -33.16
C PHE A 21 3.67 18.40 -34.08
N ASP A 22 3.83 19.53 -34.79
CA ASP A 22 2.91 19.93 -35.86
C ASP A 22 3.32 19.21 -37.15
N ASP A 23 2.60 18.13 -37.47
CA ASP A 23 2.88 17.30 -38.65
C ASP A 23 2.28 17.83 -39.95
N ALA A 24 1.38 18.82 -39.89
CA ALA A 24 0.89 19.49 -41.08
C ALA A 24 1.94 20.48 -41.60
N ASN A 25 2.64 21.17 -40.70
CA ASN A 25 3.61 22.21 -41.06
C ASN A 25 5.07 21.78 -40.89
N MET A 26 5.31 20.58 -40.35
CA MET A 26 6.64 20.04 -40.05
C MET A 26 7.45 20.96 -39.12
N THR A 27 6.78 21.49 -38.11
CA THR A 27 7.35 22.42 -37.12
C THR A 27 7.21 21.86 -35.71
N ASP A 28 8.18 22.21 -34.86
CA ASP A 28 8.09 21.91 -33.43
C ASP A 28 6.98 22.75 -32.77
N TRP A 29 6.51 22.31 -31.61
CA TRP A 29 5.55 23.08 -30.82
C TRP A 29 6.21 24.33 -30.21
N GLU A 30 5.46 25.42 -30.10
CA GLU A 30 5.95 26.67 -29.52
C GLU A 30 5.66 26.74 -28.02
N THR A 31 6.51 27.48 -27.29
CA THR A 31 6.27 27.73 -25.86
C THR A 31 4.99 28.56 -25.69
N GLY A 32 3.94 27.95 -25.16
CA GLY A 32 2.63 28.57 -24.98
C GLY A 32 1.48 27.84 -25.68
N ASP A 33 1.78 26.87 -26.55
CA ASP A 33 0.77 25.99 -27.14
C ASP A 33 0.07 25.14 -26.08
N ALA A 34 -1.22 24.84 -26.30
CA ALA A 34 -2.03 24.06 -25.40
C ALA A 34 -1.54 22.61 -25.38
N TRP A 35 -1.02 22.17 -24.23
CA TRP A 35 -0.30 20.90 -24.08
C TRP A 35 -1.21 19.68 -24.26
N ASP A 36 -2.48 19.83 -23.87
CA ASP A 36 -3.55 18.83 -24.01
C ASP A 36 -3.81 18.41 -25.45
N ASP A 37 -3.56 19.28 -26.44
CA ASP A 37 -3.80 18.95 -27.86
C ASP A 37 -2.85 17.85 -28.38
N TYR A 38 -1.67 17.70 -27.80
CA TYR A 38 -0.61 16.81 -28.30
C TYR A 38 -0.45 15.50 -27.53
N TYR A 39 -1.14 15.34 -26.39
CA TYR A 39 -0.99 14.18 -25.53
C TYR A 39 -2.27 13.36 -25.49
N THR A 40 -2.19 12.09 -25.90
CA THR A 40 -3.37 11.20 -26.02
C THR A 40 -3.69 10.44 -24.75
N ASP A 41 -2.71 10.31 -23.86
CA ASP A 41 -2.86 9.63 -22.57
C ASP A 41 -2.25 10.55 -21.50
N HIS A 42 -3.02 10.90 -20.48
CA HIS A 42 -2.50 11.53 -19.28
C HIS A 42 -2.00 10.45 -18.32
N GLY A 43 -0.82 10.65 -17.71
CA GLY A 43 -0.48 9.92 -16.49
C GLY A 43 -1.47 10.27 -15.39
N GLY A 44 -1.51 9.50 -14.32
CA GLY A 44 -2.42 9.85 -13.22
C GLY A 44 -2.49 8.84 -12.10
N TYR A 45 -3.12 9.32 -11.03
CA TYR A 45 -3.44 8.54 -9.84
C TYR A 45 -4.33 7.33 -10.19
N TYR A 46 -4.13 6.25 -9.43
CA TYR A 46 -4.75 4.94 -9.64
C TYR A 46 -6.27 4.93 -9.41
N GLY A 47 -7.04 5.49 -10.35
CA GLY A 47 -8.49 5.30 -10.49
C GLY A 47 -9.37 5.78 -9.32
N ASP A 48 -8.78 6.33 -8.27
CA ASP A 48 -9.41 6.83 -7.04
C ASP A 48 -9.81 8.31 -7.12
N GLY A 49 -9.56 8.96 -8.26
CA GLY A 49 -10.02 10.30 -8.60
C GLY A 49 -10.97 10.29 -9.82
N VAL A 50 -12.07 11.04 -9.74
CA VAL A 50 -12.92 11.35 -10.90
C VAL A 50 -12.35 12.57 -11.61
N VAL A 51 -11.84 12.40 -12.82
CA VAL A 51 -11.48 13.53 -13.69
C VAL A 51 -12.27 13.42 -15.00
N GLY A 52 -13.41 14.11 -15.07
CA GLY A 52 -14.20 14.23 -16.30
C GLY A 52 -14.76 12.91 -16.86
N ASP A 53 -15.32 12.98 -18.07
CA ASP A 53 -16.12 11.94 -18.72
C ASP A 53 -15.36 10.60 -18.88
N ASN A 54 -15.49 9.71 -17.90
CA ASN A 54 -15.13 8.28 -17.95
C ASN A 54 -13.65 7.93 -18.18
N GLU A 55 -12.70 8.84 -17.93
CA GLU A 55 -11.28 8.54 -18.13
C GLU A 55 -10.62 8.03 -16.84
N ILE A 56 -10.37 6.72 -16.75
CA ILE A 56 -9.60 6.11 -15.66
C ILE A 56 -8.11 6.38 -15.93
N ARG A 57 -7.53 7.37 -15.27
CA ARG A 57 -6.15 7.85 -15.47
C ARG A 57 -5.08 7.02 -14.76
N SER A 58 -5.19 5.70 -14.75
CA SER A 58 -4.09 4.87 -14.22
C SER A 58 -3.10 4.55 -15.33
N SER A 59 -1.82 4.42 -14.98
CA SER A 59 -0.82 3.98 -15.94
C SER A 59 -1.07 2.53 -16.40
N LYS A 60 -1.75 2.37 -17.55
CA LYS A 60 -2.06 1.06 -18.16
C LYS A 60 -1.22 0.80 -19.40
N LYS A 61 -0.37 1.75 -19.83
CA LYS A 61 0.38 1.68 -21.09
C LYS A 61 1.84 2.11 -20.93
N HIS A 62 2.74 1.45 -21.66
CA HIS A 62 4.16 1.81 -21.70
C HIS A 62 4.40 3.27 -22.14
N HIS A 63 5.49 3.86 -21.62
CA HIS A 63 5.93 5.25 -21.81
C HIS A 63 5.08 6.34 -21.12
N GLN A 64 4.66 6.12 -19.87
CA GLN A 64 3.93 7.10 -19.05
C GLN A 64 4.74 7.64 -17.85
N GLN A 65 5.97 7.18 -17.65
CA GLN A 65 6.79 7.47 -16.47
C GLN A 65 6.97 8.98 -16.22
N TYR A 66 7.06 9.79 -17.27
CA TYR A 66 7.21 11.23 -17.11
C TYR A 66 5.96 11.88 -16.50
N PHE A 67 4.77 11.48 -16.93
CA PHE A 67 3.52 12.03 -16.39
C PHE A 67 3.23 11.49 -15.00
N ASP A 68 3.44 10.19 -14.76
CA ASP A 68 3.35 9.61 -13.42
C ASP A 68 4.24 10.38 -12.43
N PHE A 69 5.49 10.64 -12.82
CA PHE A 69 6.43 11.42 -12.03
C PHE A 69 5.96 12.86 -11.84
N TYR A 70 5.54 13.53 -12.92
CA TYR A 70 5.15 14.94 -12.90
C TYR A 70 3.90 15.19 -12.04
N GLU A 71 2.94 14.28 -12.06
CA GLU A 71 1.70 14.35 -11.26
C GLU A 71 1.87 13.81 -9.84
N SER A 72 2.96 13.12 -9.54
CA SER A 72 3.30 12.69 -8.19
C SER A 72 3.66 13.87 -7.27
N SER A 73 3.84 13.59 -5.99
CA SER A 73 4.35 14.57 -5.02
C SER A 73 5.87 14.80 -5.10
N LYS A 74 6.61 14.10 -5.99
CA LYS A 74 8.08 14.16 -6.02
C LYS A 74 8.64 15.47 -6.59
N PRO A 75 8.12 16.04 -7.69
CA PRO A 75 8.56 17.35 -8.18
C PRO A 75 8.32 18.50 -7.20
N THR A 76 7.43 18.31 -6.23
CA THR A 76 7.03 19.29 -5.20
C THR A 76 7.38 18.82 -3.78
N PHE A 77 8.25 17.82 -3.67
CA PHE A 77 8.62 17.24 -2.38
C PHE A 77 9.37 18.27 -1.53
N VAL A 78 8.87 18.51 -0.32
CA VAL A 78 9.26 19.66 0.51
C VAL A 78 10.72 19.65 0.96
N TYR A 79 11.36 18.49 0.97
CA TYR A 79 12.74 18.32 1.42
C TYR A 79 13.75 18.26 0.27
N HIS A 80 13.31 17.92 -0.94
CA HIS A 80 14.17 17.86 -2.13
C HIS A 80 13.32 17.94 -3.40
N GLU A 81 13.55 18.93 -4.26
CA GLU A 81 12.88 18.98 -5.57
C GLU A 81 13.45 17.89 -6.49
N VAL A 82 12.81 16.72 -6.48
CA VAL A 82 13.28 15.59 -7.28
C VAL A 82 13.08 15.89 -8.76
N ARG A 83 14.06 15.50 -9.58
CA ARG A 83 13.99 15.47 -11.06
C ARG A 83 14.43 14.08 -11.55
N CYS A 84 14.12 13.73 -12.80
CA CYS A 84 14.46 12.42 -13.35
C CYS A 84 15.97 12.10 -13.25
N TYR A 85 16.83 13.11 -13.44
CA TYR A 85 18.28 12.95 -13.43
C TYR A 85 18.91 12.88 -12.02
N GLU A 86 18.11 13.05 -10.96
CA GLU A 86 18.54 12.83 -9.58
C GLU A 86 18.68 11.32 -9.32
N CYS A 87 17.76 10.52 -9.87
CA CYS A 87 17.78 9.07 -9.74
C CYS A 87 18.40 8.35 -10.95
N HIS A 88 18.44 9.01 -12.11
CA HIS A 88 18.98 8.44 -13.35
C HIS A 88 20.19 9.20 -13.88
N ASP A 89 21.18 8.47 -14.37
CA ASP A 89 22.26 9.00 -15.21
C ASP A 89 22.06 8.53 -16.65
N VAL A 90 21.68 9.48 -17.51
CA VAL A 90 21.43 9.22 -18.94
C VAL A 90 22.68 8.81 -19.71
N HIS A 91 23.88 9.07 -19.16
CA HIS A 91 25.14 8.67 -19.76
C HIS A 91 25.65 7.32 -19.24
N ASN A 92 25.02 6.78 -18.19
CA ASN A 92 25.35 5.46 -17.66
C ASN A 92 24.71 4.36 -18.53
N SER A 93 25.47 3.34 -18.90
CA SER A 93 24.95 2.14 -19.60
C SER A 93 24.65 0.96 -18.67
N GLU A 94 25.03 1.07 -17.40
CA GLU A 94 24.84 0.03 -16.39
C GLU A 94 23.55 0.25 -15.60
N LYS A 95 23.08 -0.81 -14.92
CA LYS A 95 21.97 -0.77 -13.97
C LYS A 95 20.73 0.00 -14.44
N HIS A 96 20.34 -0.13 -15.72
CA HIS A 96 19.20 0.59 -16.30
C HIS A 96 19.27 2.12 -16.13
N GLN A 97 20.47 2.71 -16.30
CA GLN A 97 20.70 4.15 -16.17
C GLN A 97 20.39 4.69 -14.78
N ILE A 98 20.37 3.85 -13.74
CA ILE A 98 20.21 4.31 -12.36
C ILE A 98 21.53 4.97 -11.92
N ARG A 99 21.43 6.08 -11.17
CA ARG A 99 22.58 6.73 -10.56
C ARG A 99 23.26 5.78 -9.57
N THR A 100 24.58 5.71 -9.67
CA THR A 100 25.43 4.92 -8.76
C THR A 100 26.09 5.77 -7.68
N GLU A 101 26.03 7.09 -7.80
CA GLU A 101 26.56 8.04 -6.83
C GLU A 101 25.67 9.28 -6.76
N ILE A 102 25.42 9.76 -5.53
CA ILE A 102 24.78 11.03 -5.21
C ILE A 102 25.68 11.78 -4.24
N VAL A 103 25.79 13.10 -4.40
CA VAL A 103 26.52 13.97 -3.47
C VAL A 103 25.50 14.69 -2.61
N GLU A 104 25.60 14.50 -1.30
CA GLU A 104 24.78 15.16 -0.27
C GLU A 104 25.70 15.98 0.67
N GLU A 105 25.13 16.73 1.60
CA GLU A 105 25.89 17.39 2.67
C GLU A 105 25.92 16.54 3.94
N ASP A 106 27.09 16.41 4.56
CA ASP A 106 27.24 15.84 5.91
C ASP A 106 26.73 16.80 7.00
N ALA A 107 26.68 16.34 8.26
CA ALA A 107 26.25 17.16 9.39
C ALA A 107 27.12 18.42 9.64
N SER A 108 28.30 18.50 9.02
CA SER A 108 29.22 19.64 9.08
C SER A 108 29.16 20.54 7.83
N GLY A 109 28.30 20.23 6.86
CA GLY A 109 28.14 20.95 5.59
C GLY A 109 29.24 20.67 4.57
N ASN A 110 29.95 19.54 4.67
CA ASN A 110 30.89 19.10 3.63
C ASN A 110 30.22 18.14 2.66
N ASP A 111 30.72 18.10 1.43
CA ASP A 111 30.33 17.11 0.43
C ASP A 111 30.54 15.68 0.94
N LEU A 112 29.47 14.92 0.95
CA LEU A 112 29.42 13.50 1.27
C LEU A 112 28.99 12.73 0.02
N VAL A 113 29.89 11.91 -0.50
CA VAL A 113 29.57 11.02 -1.63
C VAL A 113 28.90 9.76 -1.10
N ILE A 114 27.66 9.52 -1.53
CA ILE A 114 26.90 8.31 -1.24
C ILE A 114 26.92 7.44 -2.49
N THR A 115 27.53 6.26 -2.40
CA THR A 115 27.39 5.23 -3.43
C THR A 115 25.98 4.64 -3.36
N THR A 116 25.22 4.79 -4.42
CA THR A 116 23.80 4.41 -4.46
C THR A 116 23.55 3.11 -5.20
N GLU A 117 22.58 2.37 -4.69
CA GLU A 117 22.02 1.16 -5.26
C GLU A 117 20.52 1.13 -4.95
N ASN A 118 19.73 0.67 -5.93
CA ASN A 118 18.29 0.53 -5.76
C ASN A 118 17.96 -0.62 -4.80
N ASP A 119 18.75 -1.68 -4.88
CA ASP A 119 18.46 -2.95 -4.23
C ASP A 119 18.70 -2.96 -2.72
N ASN A 120 19.53 -2.02 -2.23
CA ASN A 120 19.79 -1.80 -0.81
C ASN A 120 19.22 -0.47 -0.29
N ASN A 121 18.24 0.10 -0.99
CA ASN A 121 17.56 1.35 -0.62
C ASN A 121 18.44 2.61 -0.53
N THR A 122 19.77 2.54 -0.72
CA THR A 122 20.65 3.71 -0.60
C THR A 122 20.30 4.79 -1.62
N LEU A 123 19.82 4.44 -2.82
CA LEU A 123 19.31 5.42 -3.78
C LEU A 123 18.17 6.28 -3.21
N CYS A 124 17.23 5.65 -2.49
CA CYS A 124 16.09 6.34 -1.90
C CYS A 124 16.49 7.06 -0.60
N LEU A 125 17.24 6.37 0.26
CA LEU A 125 17.71 6.88 1.55
C LEU A 125 18.69 8.05 1.39
N ALA A 126 19.41 8.14 0.27
CA ALA A 126 20.27 9.29 -0.04
C ALA A 126 19.53 10.61 0.12
N CYS A 127 18.23 10.68 -0.23
CA CYS A 127 17.40 11.87 0.00
C CYS A 127 16.46 11.71 1.20
N HIS A 128 15.91 10.52 1.44
CA HIS A 128 14.88 10.29 2.47
C HIS A 128 15.38 10.13 3.90
N ALA A 129 16.65 9.73 4.11
CA ALA A 129 17.26 9.75 5.43
C ALA A 129 17.15 11.15 6.05
N THR A 130 17.09 11.21 7.38
CA THR A 130 16.87 12.41 8.22
C THR A 130 15.47 13.02 8.16
N HIS A 131 14.49 12.34 7.57
CA HIS A 131 13.13 12.86 7.41
C HIS A 131 12.05 11.81 7.68
N GLY A 132 10.92 12.24 8.26
CA GLY A 132 9.76 11.39 8.51
C GLY A 132 10.13 10.12 9.28
N ASP A 133 9.64 8.96 8.82
CA ASP A 133 9.93 7.66 9.44
C ASP A 133 11.43 7.30 9.44
N PHE A 134 12.25 7.97 8.62
CA PHE A 134 13.69 7.74 8.50
C PHE A 134 14.53 8.80 9.21
N GLU A 135 13.94 9.60 10.11
CA GLU A 135 14.62 10.71 10.81
C GLU A 135 15.87 10.29 11.59
N THR A 136 15.92 9.04 12.04
CA THR A 136 17.03 8.49 12.81
C THR A 136 18.18 7.94 11.95
N ILE A 137 17.95 7.74 10.64
CA ILE A 137 19.00 7.38 9.69
C ILE A 137 19.71 8.67 9.25
N THR A 138 21.03 8.72 9.43
CA THR A 138 21.87 9.85 8.98
C THR A 138 22.41 9.62 7.56
N LYS A 139 22.80 10.69 6.85
CA LYS A 139 23.40 10.56 5.51
C LYS A 139 24.73 9.81 5.55
N GLU A 140 25.48 9.98 6.62
CA GLU A 140 26.74 9.27 6.91
C GLU A 140 26.49 7.76 7.06
N MET A 141 25.41 7.36 7.74
CA MET A 141 25.01 5.95 7.79
C MET A 141 24.69 5.40 6.40
N VAL A 142 23.99 6.18 5.56
CA VAL A 142 23.66 5.76 4.18
C VAL A 142 24.91 5.68 3.30
N SER A 143 25.92 6.52 3.53
CA SER A 143 27.19 6.51 2.79
C SER A 143 28.05 5.27 3.09
N ASP A 144 27.88 4.65 4.26
CA ASP A 144 28.50 3.39 4.64
C ASP A 144 27.44 2.40 5.15
N PRO A 145 26.60 1.86 4.25
CA PRO A 145 25.44 1.07 4.63
C PRO A 145 25.83 -0.31 5.20
N VAL A 146 27.04 -0.81 4.91
CA VAL A 146 27.53 -2.10 5.41
C VAL A 146 27.88 -2.00 6.89
N THR A 147 28.62 -0.96 7.28
CA THR A 147 28.95 -0.75 8.69
C THR A 147 27.71 -0.40 9.52
N ASN A 148 26.73 0.27 8.90
CA ASN A 148 25.52 0.76 9.56
C ASN A 148 24.27 -0.10 9.29
N GLU A 149 24.45 -1.32 8.78
CA GLU A 149 23.36 -2.20 8.33
C GLU A 149 22.31 -2.41 9.42
N ALA A 150 22.72 -2.69 10.65
CA ALA A 150 21.78 -2.92 11.75
C ALA A 150 20.93 -1.69 12.10
N ALA A 151 21.48 -0.48 12.00
CA ALA A 151 20.76 0.75 12.27
C ALA A 151 19.76 1.08 11.15
N ILE A 152 20.18 0.91 9.90
CA ILE A 152 19.31 1.06 8.72
C ILE A 152 18.20 0.00 8.77
N ALA A 153 18.56 -1.26 9.06
CA ALA A 153 17.65 -2.38 9.13
C ALA A 153 16.53 -2.15 10.14
N ALA A 154 16.85 -1.69 11.34
CA ALA A 154 15.86 -1.44 12.38
C ALA A 154 14.75 -0.50 11.90
N VAL A 155 15.12 0.61 11.25
CA VAL A 155 14.19 1.64 10.80
C VAL A 155 13.46 1.23 9.51
N VAL A 156 14.19 0.69 8.53
CA VAL A 156 13.60 0.22 7.27
C VAL A 156 12.60 -0.90 7.55
N SER A 157 12.95 -1.87 8.40
CA SER A 157 12.04 -2.97 8.74
C SER A 157 10.81 -2.52 9.52
N GLU A 158 10.94 -1.54 10.40
CA GLU A 158 9.79 -0.94 11.09
C GLU A 158 8.83 -0.27 10.09
N HIS A 159 9.38 0.47 9.12
CA HIS A 159 8.58 1.12 8.08
C HIS A 159 7.93 0.11 7.11
N THR A 160 8.69 -0.88 6.64
CA THR A 160 8.23 -1.82 5.59
C THR A 160 7.51 -3.05 6.15
N ASN A 161 7.60 -3.30 7.45
CA ASN A 161 7.13 -4.53 8.11
C ASN A 161 7.70 -5.81 7.48
N HIS A 162 8.95 -5.72 7.00
CA HIS A 162 9.71 -6.82 6.39
C HIS A 162 11.18 -6.69 6.80
N ASP A 163 11.88 -7.81 6.93
CA ASP A 163 13.31 -7.78 7.24
C ASP A 163 14.09 -6.99 6.17
N TYR A 164 15.05 -6.19 6.63
CA TYR A 164 15.99 -5.52 5.76
C TYR A 164 17.04 -6.53 5.29
N ASP A 165 16.73 -7.17 4.16
CA ASP A 165 17.58 -8.17 3.52
C ASP A 165 17.83 -7.81 2.05
N PRO A 166 18.71 -6.83 1.79
CA PRO A 166 19.00 -6.39 0.43
C PRO A 166 19.75 -7.44 -0.41
N ALA A 167 20.40 -8.42 0.23
CA ALA A 167 21.16 -9.47 -0.45
C ALA A 167 20.35 -10.75 -0.72
N GLY A 168 19.28 -10.99 0.04
CA GLY A 168 18.38 -12.13 -0.13
C GLY A 168 17.06 -11.75 -0.78
N THR A 169 15.97 -11.70 0.00
CA THR A 169 14.61 -11.60 -0.57
C THR A 169 14.29 -10.22 -1.14
N GLY A 170 14.92 -9.16 -0.63
CA GLY A 170 14.67 -7.78 -1.04
C GLY A 170 13.24 -7.31 -0.77
N GLU A 171 12.54 -7.91 0.19
CA GLU A 171 11.12 -7.64 0.50
C GLU A 171 10.87 -6.23 1.05
N SER A 172 11.87 -5.65 1.71
CA SER A 172 11.86 -4.27 2.24
C SER A 172 12.40 -3.22 1.26
N ARG A 173 12.55 -3.57 -0.02
CA ARG A 173 13.07 -2.65 -1.03
C ARG A 173 12.05 -1.55 -1.34
N CYS A 174 12.43 -0.28 -1.18
CA CYS A 174 11.53 0.86 -1.35
C CYS A 174 10.82 0.84 -2.71
N SER A 175 11.55 0.55 -3.79
CA SER A 175 11.00 0.52 -5.14
C SER A 175 9.97 -0.60 -5.38
N LYS A 176 9.99 -1.69 -4.61
CA LYS A 176 8.98 -2.76 -4.73
C LYS A 176 7.59 -2.32 -4.23
N CYS A 177 7.56 -1.47 -3.22
CA CYS A 177 6.32 -0.95 -2.63
C CYS A 177 5.87 0.35 -3.31
N HIS A 178 6.78 1.29 -3.47
CA HIS A 178 6.48 2.64 -3.97
C HIS A 178 6.45 2.73 -5.50
N MET A 179 7.10 1.81 -6.20
CA MET A 179 7.16 1.82 -7.67
C MET A 179 6.70 0.46 -8.22
N PRO A 180 5.52 -0.03 -7.82
CA PRO A 180 5.09 -1.37 -8.20
C PRO A 180 5.02 -1.50 -9.72
N LYS A 181 5.33 -2.69 -10.21
CA LYS A 181 5.11 -3.00 -11.62
C LYS A 181 3.61 -3.00 -11.85
N THR A 182 3.14 -2.13 -12.73
CA THR A 182 1.70 -1.90 -12.95
C THR A 182 1.31 -1.78 -14.41
N ILE A 183 2.31 -1.71 -15.29
CA ILE A 183 2.13 -1.32 -16.69
C ILE A 183 2.60 -2.44 -17.60
N LYS A 184 1.89 -2.61 -18.73
CA LYS A 184 2.25 -3.51 -19.82
C LYS A 184 3.00 -2.75 -20.93
N SER A 185 4.16 -3.27 -21.33
CA SER A 185 4.84 -2.85 -22.57
C SER A 185 4.62 -3.82 -23.73
N ALA A 186 5.31 -4.95 -23.68
CA ALA A 186 5.20 -6.10 -24.56
C ALA A 186 4.91 -7.37 -23.76
N ILE A 187 5.25 -7.37 -22.47
CA ILE A 187 4.94 -8.39 -21.47
C ILE A 187 4.07 -7.72 -20.39
N ASN A 188 3.12 -8.46 -19.81
CA ASN A 188 2.30 -7.91 -18.73
C ASN A 188 3.20 -7.60 -17.51
N TYR A 189 3.11 -6.39 -16.92
CA TYR A 189 3.77 -5.98 -15.67
C TYR A 189 5.30 -5.97 -15.71
N ASP A 190 5.86 -5.29 -16.71
CA ASP A 190 7.30 -5.17 -16.90
C ASP A 190 7.88 -3.79 -16.55
N ILE A 191 7.03 -2.77 -16.37
CA ILE A 191 7.46 -1.40 -16.02
C ILE A 191 7.00 -1.01 -14.62
N HIS A 192 7.91 -0.37 -13.90
CA HIS A 192 7.67 0.23 -12.60
C HIS A 192 6.91 1.55 -12.74
N SER A 193 5.90 1.73 -11.88
CA SER A 193 5.20 3.00 -11.71
C SER A 193 6.18 4.10 -11.29
N HIS A 194 5.94 5.33 -11.73
CA HIS A 194 6.68 6.51 -11.25
C HIS A 194 5.78 7.47 -10.48
N THR A 195 4.69 6.98 -9.89
CA THR A 195 3.85 7.76 -8.96
C THR A 195 4.42 7.80 -7.53
N PHE A 196 5.31 6.85 -7.20
CA PHE A 196 5.94 6.68 -5.87
C PHE A 196 4.96 6.41 -4.72
N GLU A 197 3.68 6.21 -5.03
CA GLU A 197 2.63 5.87 -4.08
C GLU A 197 2.54 4.34 -3.93
N PRO A 198 2.61 3.80 -2.70
CA PRO A 198 2.21 2.43 -2.46
C PRO A 198 0.73 2.25 -2.79
N ILE A 199 0.42 1.30 -3.66
CA ILE A 199 -0.96 1.02 -4.05
C ILE A 199 -1.52 0.02 -3.04
N SER A 200 -2.50 0.47 -2.28
CA SER A 200 -3.06 -0.31 -1.19
C SER A 200 -3.93 -1.48 -1.69
N PRO A 201 -4.03 -2.60 -0.95
CA PRO A 201 -4.93 -3.70 -1.31
C PRO A 201 -6.41 -3.28 -1.39
N GLN A 202 -6.82 -2.23 -0.68
CA GLN A 202 -8.18 -1.67 -0.80
C GLN A 202 -8.49 -1.21 -2.22
N LYS A 203 -7.48 -0.67 -2.94
CA LYS A 203 -7.65 -0.24 -4.34
C LYS A 203 -7.93 -1.42 -5.27
N THR A 204 -7.40 -2.62 -4.97
CA THR A 204 -7.79 -3.84 -5.68
C THR A 204 -9.28 -4.14 -5.50
N LEU A 205 -9.77 -4.13 -4.25
CA LEU A 205 -11.18 -4.43 -3.96
C LEU A 205 -12.15 -3.39 -4.51
N ALA A 206 -11.79 -2.11 -4.43
CA ALA A 206 -12.66 -1.01 -4.84
C ALA A 206 -12.69 -0.79 -6.36
N TYR A 207 -11.56 -0.99 -7.04
CA TYR A 207 -11.37 -0.54 -8.42
C TYR A 207 -10.83 -1.62 -9.37
N GLY A 208 -10.57 -2.84 -8.89
CA GLY A 208 -10.03 -3.91 -9.74
C GLY A 208 -8.64 -3.59 -10.25
N MET A 209 -7.76 -3.11 -9.37
CA MET A 209 -6.44 -2.58 -9.70
C MET A 209 -5.30 -3.38 -9.04
N PRO A 210 -4.07 -3.33 -9.60
CA PRO A 210 -2.90 -3.87 -8.90
C PRO A 210 -2.72 -3.22 -7.53
N ASN A 211 -2.26 -4.00 -6.55
CA ASN A 211 -1.71 -3.46 -5.31
C ASN A 211 -0.23 -3.82 -5.19
N SER A 212 0.55 -2.99 -4.49
CA SER A 212 2.01 -3.11 -4.44
C SER A 212 2.49 -4.42 -3.83
N CYS A 213 1.79 -4.89 -2.80
CA CYS A 213 2.13 -6.13 -2.09
C CYS A 213 2.00 -7.36 -3.01
N ALA A 214 0.88 -7.47 -3.71
CA ALA A 214 0.61 -8.58 -4.60
C ALA A 214 1.45 -8.50 -5.89
N ALA A 215 1.59 -7.33 -6.49
CA ALA A 215 2.30 -7.15 -7.76
C ALA A 215 3.79 -7.53 -7.67
N SER A 216 4.42 -7.23 -6.53
CA SER A 216 5.85 -7.41 -6.32
C SER A 216 6.20 -8.73 -5.62
N CYS A 217 5.42 -9.19 -4.63
CA CYS A 217 5.86 -10.24 -3.71
C CYS A 217 4.83 -11.37 -3.50
N HIS A 218 3.63 -11.06 -3.03
CA HIS A 218 2.77 -12.07 -2.38
C HIS A 218 2.00 -13.00 -3.33
N ARG A 219 1.99 -12.72 -4.64
CA ARG A 219 1.39 -13.63 -5.63
C ARG A 219 2.36 -14.66 -6.20
N GLY A 220 3.67 -14.52 -5.93
CA GLY A 220 4.67 -15.52 -6.28
C GLY A 220 5.34 -15.42 -7.67
N PHE A 221 5.04 -14.38 -8.45
CA PHE A 221 5.56 -14.22 -9.82
C PHE A 221 7.04 -13.87 -9.91
N GLU A 222 7.50 -12.89 -9.13
CA GLU A 222 8.90 -12.44 -9.21
C GLU A 222 9.85 -13.38 -8.48
N ASN A 223 9.36 -14.07 -7.44
CA ASN A 223 10.14 -14.96 -6.58
C ASN A 223 9.94 -16.45 -6.90
N GLY A 224 9.29 -16.80 -8.01
CA GLY A 224 9.08 -18.18 -8.47
C GLY A 224 8.35 -19.09 -7.46
N SER A 225 7.58 -18.50 -6.55
CA SER A 225 7.01 -19.15 -5.37
C SER A 225 5.49 -19.30 -5.49
N THR A 226 4.86 -20.20 -4.73
CA THR A 226 3.40 -20.18 -4.58
C THR A 226 2.96 -18.95 -3.78
N PRO A 227 1.77 -18.36 -4.05
CA PRO A 227 1.22 -17.28 -3.26
C PRO A 227 1.27 -17.61 -1.76
N VAL A 228 1.83 -16.69 -0.97
CA VAL A 228 2.27 -16.93 0.41
C VAL A 228 1.09 -17.27 1.35
N PHE A 229 -0.14 -16.92 0.96
CA PHE A 229 -1.35 -17.11 1.76
C PHE A 229 -2.26 -18.25 1.27
N GLY A 230 -1.82 -19.08 0.33
CA GLY A 230 -2.63 -20.19 -0.16
C GLY A 230 -3.89 -19.78 -0.93
N THR A 231 -3.95 -18.53 -1.40
CA THR A 231 -5.08 -17.95 -2.15
C THR A 231 -5.14 -18.39 -3.61
N GLY A 232 -4.20 -19.22 -4.08
CA GLY A 232 -4.06 -19.60 -5.48
C GLY A 232 -3.34 -18.53 -6.30
N ALA A 233 -2.84 -18.91 -7.48
CA ALA A 233 -2.06 -18.03 -8.35
C ALA A 233 -2.89 -17.63 -9.59
N ASP A 234 -3.10 -16.33 -9.81
CA ASP A 234 -3.42 -15.81 -11.16
C ASP A 234 -2.10 -15.61 -11.92
N ALA A 235 -2.03 -16.20 -13.11
CA ALA A 235 -0.88 -16.11 -13.99
C ALA A 235 -0.93 -14.97 -15.01
N SER A 236 -2.11 -14.39 -15.23
CA SER A 236 -2.36 -13.45 -16.33
C SER A 236 -1.92 -12.04 -15.96
N LEU A 237 -2.15 -11.66 -14.70
CA LEU A 237 -1.98 -10.32 -14.14
C LEU A 237 -2.86 -9.28 -14.84
N SER A 238 -3.57 -9.65 -15.90
CA SER A 238 -4.28 -8.71 -16.77
C SER A 238 -5.61 -8.24 -16.20
N ASP A 239 -6.12 -8.93 -15.18
CA ASP A 239 -7.40 -8.67 -14.56
C ASP A 239 -7.29 -8.84 -13.03
N TRP A 240 -7.34 -7.73 -12.29
CA TRP A 240 -7.27 -7.74 -10.83
C TRP A 240 -8.63 -7.89 -10.15
N THR A 241 -9.67 -8.24 -10.92
CA THR A 241 -11.02 -8.55 -10.40
C THR A 241 -11.24 -10.05 -10.20
N GLU A 242 -10.25 -10.88 -10.55
CA GLU A 242 -10.32 -12.33 -10.37
C GLU A 242 -10.43 -12.71 -8.89
N ALA A 243 -11.08 -13.85 -8.61
CA ALA A 243 -11.33 -14.29 -7.23
C ALA A 243 -10.04 -14.49 -6.42
N THR A 244 -8.95 -14.89 -7.07
CA THR A 244 -7.62 -15.05 -6.46
C THR A 244 -7.02 -13.73 -6.04
N ASP A 245 -7.15 -12.67 -6.85
CA ASP A 245 -6.65 -11.34 -6.54
C ASP A 245 -7.49 -10.65 -5.47
N VAL A 246 -8.82 -10.81 -5.53
CA VAL A 246 -9.74 -10.34 -4.49
C VAL A 246 -9.43 -11.02 -3.16
N ALA A 247 -9.25 -12.35 -3.15
CA ALA A 247 -8.92 -13.10 -1.93
C ALA A 247 -7.53 -12.72 -1.37
N LEU A 248 -6.54 -12.52 -2.25
CA LEU A 248 -5.22 -12.06 -1.84
C LEU A 248 -5.27 -10.64 -1.28
N ALA A 249 -5.99 -9.73 -1.94
CA ALA A 249 -6.15 -8.35 -1.45
C ALA A 249 -6.86 -8.32 -0.10
N ASP A 250 -7.96 -9.07 0.06
CA ASP A 250 -8.66 -9.22 1.35
C ASP A 250 -7.73 -9.77 2.44
N THR A 251 -6.93 -10.79 2.11
CA THR A 251 -5.93 -11.33 3.04
C THR A 251 -4.89 -10.27 3.42
N LEU A 252 -4.36 -9.54 2.45
CA LEU A 252 -3.38 -8.48 2.68
C LEU A 252 -3.95 -7.31 3.50
N LEU A 253 -5.26 -7.04 3.43
CA LEU A 253 -5.89 -6.03 4.28
C LEU A 253 -5.80 -6.36 5.77
N HIS A 254 -5.65 -7.62 6.14
CA HIS A 254 -5.38 -8.03 7.52
C HIS A 254 -4.03 -7.49 8.04
N TYR A 255 -3.14 -7.08 7.14
CA TYR A 255 -1.80 -6.56 7.43
C TYR A 255 -1.68 -5.07 7.06
N PHE A 256 -2.33 -4.64 5.97
CA PHE A 256 -2.28 -3.27 5.44
C PHE A 256 -3.66 -2.60 5.58
N GLY A 257 -3.93 -2.16 6.80
CA GLY A 257 -5.16 -1.51 7.22
C GLY A 257 -5.60 -0.29 6.39
N PRO A 258 -6.81 0.24 6.68
CA PRO A 258 -7.39 1.38 5.98
C PRO A 258 -6.44 2.57 5.89
N GLN A 259 -6.50 3.29 4.77
CA GLN A 259 -5.69 4.50 4.54
C GLN A 259 -4.17 4.27 4.55
N GLY A 260 -3.71 3.03 4.40
CA GLY A 260 -2.29 2.70 4.30
C GLY A 260 -1.58 2.50 5.64
N THR A 261 -2.33 2.26 6.72
CA THR A 261 -1.75 1.98 8.05
C THR A 261 -1.45 0.50 8.21
N TRP A 262 -0.21 0.14 8.55
CA TRP A 262 0.13 -1.25 8.90
C TRP A 262 -0.59 -1.71 10.18
N TRP A 263 -1.29 -2.83 10.09
CA TRP A 263 -1.83 -3.56 11.23
C TRP A 263 -0.76 -4.55 11.70
N SER A 264 -0.26 -4.38 12.92
CA SER A 264 0.67 -5.33 13.53
C SER A 264 -0.03 -6.67 13.80
N ILE A 265 0.19 -7.67 12.96
CA ILE A 265 -0.40 -9.03 13.10
C ILE A 265 0.18 -9.87 14.24
N ASP A 266 1.38 -9.54 14.75
CA ASP A 266 1.91 -10.13 16.00
C ASP A 266 1.07 -9.77 17.22
N GLN A 267 0.10 -8.89 17.02
CA GLN A 267 -0.95 -8.59 17.97
C GLN A 267 -2.24 -9.10 17.34
N ILE A 268 -2.56 -10.38 17.55
CA ILE A 268 -3.86 -10.91 17.19
C ILE A 268 -4.91 -9.97 17.76
N LEU A 269 -5.54 -9.18 16.87
CA LEU A 269 -6.42 -8.08 17.26
C LEU A 269 -7.55 -8.62 18.14
N SER A 270 -8.11 -9.75 17.73
CA SER A 270 -9.03 -10.50 18.55
C SER A 270 -9.01 -12.00 18.29
N THR A 271 -9.29 -12.78 19.34
CA THR A 271 -9.58 -14.21 19.24
C THR A 271 -10.94 -14.50 19.86
N VAL A 272 -11.66 -15.47 19.31
CA VAL A 272 -12.90 -15.98 19.91
C VAL A 272 -12.61 -17.34 20.54
N GLU A 273 -12.89 -17.46 21.83
CA GLU A 273 -12.79 -18.70 22.60
C GLU A 273 -14.18 -19.21 22.96
N TRP A 274 -14.44 -20.48 22.71
CA TRP A 274 -15.64 -21.16 23.21
C TRP A 274 -15.46 -21.52 24.68
N VAL A 275 -16.43 -21.14 25.51
CA VAL A 275 -16.44 -21.45 26.94
C VAL A 275 -17.31 -22.69 27.15
N ASP A 276 -16.64 -23.80 27.45
CA ASP A 276 -17.23 -25.11 27.65
C ASP A 276 -18.23 -25.08 28.82
N GLY A 277 -19.43 -25.65 28.64
CA GLY A 277 -20.22 -26.12 29.79
C GLY A 277 -21.73 -25.82 29.86
N ASN A 278 -22.35 -24.98 29.03
CA ASN A 278 -23.82 -24.83 28.99
C ASN A 278 -24.32 -24.19 27.67
N ILE A 279 -25.53 -24.54 27.25
CA ILE A 279 -26.25 -23.79 26.20
C ILE A 279 -26.94 -22.59 26.86
N PRO A 280 -26.58 -21.34 26.52
CA PRO A 280 -27.18 -20.17 27.16
C PRO A 280 -28.67 -20.04 26.80
N GLU A 281 -29.49 -19.49 27.70
CA GLU A 281 -30.94 -19.35 27.50
C GLU A 281 -31.34 -18.26 26.49
N ARG A 282 -30.42 -17.33 26.18
CA ARG A 282 -30.65 -16.21 25.26
C ARG A 282 -29.35 -15.71 24.64
N HIS A 283 -29.48 -15.08 23.47
CA HIS A 283 -28.40 -14.29 22.87
C HIS A 283 -28.07 -13.10 23.76
N SER A 284 -26.78 -12.76 23.90
CA SER A 284 -26.37 -11.56 24.63
C SER A 284 -24.98 -11.10 24.25
N LEU A 285 -24.78 -9.78 24.22
CA LEU A 285 -23.47 -9.13 24.16
C LEU A 285 -23.16 -8.52 25.54
N GLY A 286 -22.10 -9.00 26.18
CA GLY A 286 -21.69 -8.50 27.49
C GLY A 286 -20.77 -7.28 27.40
N GLN A 287 -20.65 -6.58 28.52
CA GLN A 287 -19.72 -5.46 28.66
C GLN A 287 -18.28 -5.97 28.71
N ASN A 288 -17.38 -5.31 27.97
CA ASN A 288 -15.96 -5.65 28.00
C ASN A 288 -15.37 -5.46 29.40
N TYR A 289 -14.44 -6.33 29.81
CA TYR A 289 -13.71 -6.19 31.07
C TYR A 289 -12.21 -6.50 30.89
N PRO A 290 -11.31 -5.69 31.46
CA PRO A 290 -11.58 -4.43 32.18
C PRO A 290 -12.18 -3.33 31.27
N ASN A 291 -12.83 -2.32 31.85
CA ASN A 291 -13.28 -1.12 31.13
C ASN A 291 -13.25 0.10 32.09
N PRO A 292 -12.33 1.06 31.94
CA PRO A 292 -11.33 1.18 30.87
C PRO A 292 -10.29 0.05 30.83
N PHE A 293 -9.65 -0.17 29.68
CA PHE A 293 -8.65 -1.23 29.46
C PHE A 293 -7.33 -0.71 28.87
N ASN A 294 -6.25 -1.50 28.99
CA ASN A 294 -4.94 -1.23 28.40
C ASN A 294 -4.04 -2.49 28.28
N PRO A 295 -3.54 -2.87 27.08
CA PRO A 295 -4.25 -2.77 25.80
C PRO A 295 -5.28 -3.90 25.64
N ASN A 296 -5.36 -4.83 26.59
CA ASN A 296 -6.17 -6.05 26.48
C ASN A 296 -7.51 -5.95 27.24
N THR A 297 -8.57 -6.48 26.64
CA THR A 297 -9.88 -6.65 27.26
C THR A 297 -10.58 -7.92 26.76
N ILE A 298 -11.55 -8.42 27.51
CA ILE A 298 -12.39 -9.55 27.12
C ILE A 298 -13.83 -9.06 26.95
N VAL A 299 -14.48 -9.45 25.85
CA VAL A 299 -15.91 -9.23 25.59
C VAL A 299 -16.63 -10.58 25.68
N PRO A 300 -17.40 -10.85 26.75
CA PRO A 300 -18.19 -12.07 26.84
C PRO A 300 -19.45 -11.93 25.98
N PHE A 301 -19.85 -12.98 25.27
CA PHE A 301 -21.11 -13.01 24.53
C PHE A 301 -21.66 -14.43 24.42
N ASN A 302 -22.97 -14.53 24.19
CA ASN A 302 -23.70 -15.79 24.18
C ASN A 302 -24.47 -15.96 22.87
N VAL A 303 -24.43 -17.18 22.35
CA VAL A 303 -25.19 -17.63 21.18
C VAL A 303 -26.17 -18.70 21.64
N HIS A 304 -27.47 -18.39 21.70
CA HIS A 304 -28.50 -19.35 22.14
C HIS A 304 -28.91 -20.34 21.02
N THR A 305 -28.96 -19.84 19.79
CA THR A 305 -29.26 -20.62 18.57
C THR A 305 -28.18 -20.38 17.55
N SER A 306 -27.79 -21.39 16.77
CA SER A 306 -26.76 -21.21 15.75
C SER A 306 -27.09 -20.08 14.76
N GLY A 307 -26.04 -19.40 14.30
CA GLY A 307 -26.16 -18.29 13.37
C GLY A 307 -24.80 -17.70 13.02
N HIS A 308 -24.81 -16.85 11.99
CA HIS A 308 -23.65 -16.06 11.61
C HIS A 308 -23.49 -14.90 12.57
N VAL A 309 -22.43 -14.90 13.35
CA VAL A 309 -22.11 -13.88 14.33
C VAL A 309 -21.11 -12.91 13.70
N LYS A 310 -21.48 -11.64 13.66
CA LYS A 310 -20.59 -10.55 13.24
C LYS A 310 -20.43 -9.53 14.36
N ILE A 311 -19.20 -9.31 14.80
CA ILE A 311 -18.83 -8.31 15.79
C ILE A 311 -17.94 -7.26 15.13
N VAL A 312 -18.35 -6.00 15.16
CA VAL A 312 -17.65 -4.88 14.50
C VAL A 312 -17.34 -3.79 15.52
N LEU A 313 -16.12 -3.25 15.47
CA LEU A 313 -15.66 -2.14 16.28
C LEU A 313 -15.75 -0.83 15.49
N TYR A 314 -16.28 0.21 16.11
CA TYR A 314 -16.43 1.55 15.56
C TYR A 314 -15.79 2.60 16.47
N ASN A 315 -15.35 3.71 15.88
CA ASN A 315 -15.01 4.91 16.63
C ASN A 315 -16.26 5.78 16.91
N LEU A 316 -16.09 6.88 17.65
CA LEU A 316 -17.19 7.81 17.99
C LEU A 316 -17.83 8.50 16.78
N LEU A 317 -17.16 8.54 15.62
CA LEU A 317 -17.69 9.10 14.38
C LEU A 317 -18.53 8.06 13.61
N GLY A 318 -18.62 6.82 14.10
CA GLY A 318 -19.32 5.72 13.43
C GLY A 318 -18.52 5.08 12.31
N GLN A 319 -17.22 5.36 12.20
CA GLN A 319 -16.35 4.70 11.24
C GLN A 319 -16.01 3.29 11.74
N GLU A 320 -16.15 2.30 10.86
CA GLU A 320 -15.72 0.92 11.11
C GLU A 320 -14.19 0.87 11.23
N MET A 321 -13.72 0.46 12.40
CA MET A 321 -12.30 0.37 12.73
C MET A 321 -11.76 -1.04 12.49
N ALA A 322 -12.56 -2.07 12.80
CA ALA A 322 -12.20 -3.47 12.62
C ALA A 322 -13.42 -4.40 12.73
N VAL A 323 -13.34 -5.55 12.06
CA VAL A 323 -14.24 -6.69 12.29
C VAL A 323 -13.54 -7.64 13.28
N LEU A 324 -14.11 -7.81 14.46
CA LEU A 324 -13.50 -8.59 15.55
C LEU A 324 -13.88 -10.08 15.52
N ALA A 325 -15.01 -10.41 14.91
CA ALA A 325 -15.47 -11.76 14.61
C ALA A 325 -16.45 -11.71 13.42
N ASP A 326 -16.35 -12.65 12.48
CA ASP A 326 -17.30 -12.80 11.37
C ASP A 326 -17.38 -14.28 10.96
N GLU A 327 -18.12 -15.07 11.75
CA GLU A 327 -18.14 -16.53 11.58
C GLU A 327 -19.48 -17.15 11.97
N PHE A 328 -19.74 -18.35 11.45
CA PHE A 328 -20.90 -19.14 11.84
C PHE A 328 -20.63 -19.87 13.17
N MET A 329 -21.39 -19.53 14.21
CA MET A 329 -21.20 -20.07 15.55
C MET A 329 -22.33 -21.02 15.96
N ALA A 330 -21.96 -22.09 16.67
CA ALA A 330 -22.91 -23.00 17.31
C ALA A 330 -23.48 -22.38 18.59
N PRO A 331 -24.54 -22.95 19.19
CA PRO A 331 -24.99 -22.53 20.50
C PRO A 331 -23.88 -22.70 21.55
N GLY A 332 -23.60 -21.66 22.32
CA GLY A 332 -22.53 -21.66 23.31
C GLY A 332 -22.28 -20.29 23.94
N GLU A 333 -21.51 -20.30 25.01
CA GLU A 333 -20.91 -19.10 25.59
C GLU A 333 -19.54 -18.88 24.96
N TYR A 334 -19.19 -17.61 24.73
CA TYR A 334 -17.97 -17.24 24.03
C TYR A 334 -17.30 -16.05 24.71
N LYS A 335 -15.98 -15.98 24.54
CA LYS A 335 -15.15 -14.84 24.94
C LYS A 335 -14.38 -14.33 23.73
N LEU A 336 -14.57 -13.06 23.41
CA LEU A 336 -13.72 -12.36 22.47
C LEU A 336 -12.61 -11.65 23.23
N ASN A 337 -11.38 -12.13 23.09
CA ASN A 337 -10.21 -11.40 23.56
C ASN A 337 -9.91 -10.29 22.54
N LEU A 338 -9.63 -9.08 23.00
CA LEU A 338 -9.29 -7.93 22.16
C LEU A 338 -7.99 -7.32 22.67
N ASN A 339 -7.02 -7.12 21.77
CA ASN A 339 -5.82 -6.35 22.00
C ASN A 339 -5.85 -5.05 21.17
N ALA A 340 -5.96 -3.91 21.84
CA ALA A 340 -6.11 -2.59 21.22
C ALA A 340 -4.80 -1.79 21.06
N GLN A 341 -3.62 -2.41 21.15
CA GLN A 341 -2.35 -1.65 21.16
C GLN A 341 -2.17 -0.74 19.94
N SER A 342 -2.68 -1.15 18.77
CA SER A 342 -2.66 -0.40 17.52
C SER A 342 -3.66 0.76 17.46
N PHE A 343 -4.64 0.82 18.37
CA PHE A 343 -5.63 1.88 18.40
C PHE A 343 -5.13 3.12 19.17
N SER A 344 -5.80 4.26 18.99
CA SER A 344 -5.56 5.46 19.79
C SER A 344 -6.29 5.38 21.13
N THR A 345 -5.80 6.08 22.16
CA THR A 345 -6.60 6.27 23.39
C THR A 345 -7.93 6.91 23.03
N GLY A 346 -9.04 6.37 23.53
CA GLY A 346 -10.35 6.87 23.14
C GLY A 346 -11.52 5.99 23.55
N VAL A 347 -12.70 6.40 23.09
CA VAL A 347 -13.95 5.67 23.27
C VAL A 347 -14.31 4.97 21.98
N TYR A 348 -14.67 3.70 22.09
CA TYR A 348 -15.08 2.86 20.98
C TYR A 348 -16.45 2.25 21.26
N ILE A 349 -17.15 1.88 20.18
CA ILE A 349 -18.43 1.16 20.24
C ILE A 349 -18.23 -0.16 19.52
N TYR A 350 -18.69 -1.26 20.09
CA TYR A 350 -18.72 -2.55 19.41
C TYR A 350 -20.16 -3.03 19.29
N ASP A 351 -20.49 -3.49 18.09
CA ASP A 351 -21.80 -4.01 17.74
C ASP A 351 -21.70 -5.50 17.47
N MET A 352 -22.65 -6.26 17.98
CA MET A 352 -22.83 -7.66 17.63
C MET A 352 -24.14 -7.81 16.86
N THR A 353 -24.09 -8.55 15.75
CA THR A 353 -25.27 -9.05 15.05
C THR A 353 -25.22 -10.56 14.94
N ILE A 354 -26.37 -11.22 15.07
CA ILE A 354 -26.52 -12.64 14.80
C ILE A 354 -27.57 -12.81 13.71
N ASN A 355 -27.16 -13.36 12.59
CA ASN A 355 -28.04 -13.65 11.46
C ASN A 355 -28.32 -15.16 11.39
N ASN A 356 -29.59 -15.53 11.36
CA ASN A 356 -30.03 -16.89 11.15
C ASN A 356 -30.56 -17.04 9.73
N SER A 357 -30.17 -18.10 9.03
CA SER A 357 -30.50 -18.36 7.62
C SER A 357 -32.00 -18.36 7.31
N GLU A 358 -32.86 -18.69 8.29
CA GLU A 358 -34.31 -18.75 8.11
C GLU A 358 -35.04 -17.47 8.55
N LYS A 359 -34.50 -16.75 9.54
CA LYS A 359 -35.19 -15.67 10.25
C LYS A 359 -34.57 -14.29 10.06
N GLY A 360 -33.45 -14.20 9.35
CA GLY A 360 -32.68 -12.96 9.24
C GLY A 360 -32.00 -12.61 10.57
N ILE A 361 -31.90 -11.31 10.87
CA ILE A 361 -31.26 -10.83 12.10
C ILE A 361 -32.11 -11.24 13.31
N VAL A 362 -31.59 -12.15 14.13
CA VAL A 362 -32.24 -12.66 15.36
C VAL A 362 -31.72 -11.99 16.62
N PHE A 363 -30.58 -11.30 16.54
CA PHE A 363 -30.02 -10.52 17.64
C PHE A 363 -29.20 -9.35 17.11
N LYS A 364 -29.33 -8.19 17.75
CA LYS A 364 -28.47 -7.03 17.57
C LYS A 364 -28.33 -6.30 18.90
N ASP A 365 -27.11 -6.02 19.32
CA ASP A 365 -26.81 -5.23 20.51
C ASP A 365 -25.48 -4.49 20.34
N SER A 366 -25.31 -3.41 21.10
CA SER A 366 -24.15 -2.53 21.03
C SER A 366 -23.68 -2.19 22.45
N LYS A 367 -22.37 -2.01 22.61
CA LYS A 367 -21.75 -1.65 23.88
C LYS A 367 -20.59 -0.69 23.66
N LYS A 368 -20.28 0.09 24.69
CA LYS A 368 -19.20 1.10 24.67
C LYS A 368 -18.00 0.59 25.45
N MET A 369 -16.80 0.77 24.92
CA MET A 369 -15.54 0.50 25.62
C MET A 369 -14.64 1.74 25.64
N VAL A 370 -13.74 1.83 26.62
CA VAL A 370 -12.79 2.95 26.78
C VAL A 370 -11.37 2.40 26.84
N PHE A 371 -10.55 2.73 25.85
CA PHE A 371 -9.14 2.35 25.81
C PHE A 371 -8.27 3.51 26.29
N MET A 372 -7.29 3.24 27.18
CA MET A 372 -6.32 4.24 27.65
C MET A 372 -4.90 3.68 27.61
N LYS A 373 -4.05 4.24 26.75
CA LYS A 373 -2.61 3.91 26.67
C LYS A 373 -1.84 4.34 27.91
#